data_AF-A0A4Z0BDP6-F1
#
_entry.id   AF-A0A4Z0BDP6-F1
#
_cell.length_a   1.000
_cell.length_b   1.000
_cell.length_c   1.000
_cell.angle_alpha   90.00
_cell.angle_beta   90.00
_cell.angle_gamma   90.00
#
_symmetry.space_group_name_H-M   'P 1'
#
loop_
_entity.id
_entity.type
_entity.pdbx_description
1 polymer ?
#
loop_
_entity_poly.entity_id
_entity_poly.type
_entity_poly.pdbx_seq_one_letter_code
_entity_poly.pdbx_strand_id
1 'polypeptide(L)' 'MTLDEYNDAVKQIMADQQAIAQATTQLAMSGGAMPGSQQFTELMGKQWALMQRLAKLNTDLMMGVLTPKK' A
#
# COMPACT_ATOMS: atom_id res chain seq x y z
N MET A 1 18.90 -1.50 -0.18
CA MET A 1 17.89 -2.37 -0.82
C MET A 1 18.49 -2.87 -2.12
N THR A 2 18.36 -4.14 -2.46
CA THR A 2 18.70 -4.63 -3.81
C THR A 2 17.53 -4.41 -4.77
N LEU A 3 17.76 -4.50 -6.08
CA LEU A 3 16.68 -4.42 -7.08
C LEU A 3 15.62 -5.51 -6.89
N ASP A 4 16.00 -6.69 -6.41
CA ASP A 4 15.06 -7.76 -6.12
C ASP A 4 14.20 -7.44 -4.91
N GLU A 5 14.80 -6.92 -3.82
CA GLU A 5 14.05 -6.44 -2.65
C GLU A 5 13.09 -5.30 -3.02
N TYR A 6 13.49 -4.41 -3.93
CA TYR A 6 12.61 -3.38 -4.49
C TYR A 6 11.42 -4.00 -5.22
N ASN A 7 11.67 -4.94 -6.13
CA ASN A 7 10.63 -5.59 -6.93
C ASN A 7 9.65 -6.37 -6.04
N ASP A 8 10.14 -7.03 -5.00
CA ASP A 8 9.30 -7.74 -4.05
C ASP A 8 8.48 -6.76 -3.20
N ALA A 9 9.05 -5.61 -2.80
CA ALA A 9 8.30 -4.55 -2.14
C ALA A 9 7.18 -4.00 -3.04
N VAL A 10 7.43 -3.79 -4.34
CA VAL A 10 6.40 -3.35 -5.29
C VAL A 10 5.28 -4.39 -5.41
N LYS A 11 5.61 -5.68 -5.53
CA LYS A 11 4.60 -6.77 -5.59
C LYS A 11 3.72 -6.78 -4.34
N GLN A 12 4.32 -6.62 -3.16
CA GLN A 12 3.58 -6.56 -1.90
C GLN A 12 2.65 -5.35 -1.85
N ILE A 13 3.11 -4.17 -2.28
CA ILE A 13 2.26 -2.97 -2.38
C ILE A 13 1.06 -3.22 -3.32
N MET A 14 1.26 -3.87 -4.46
CA MET A 14 0.17 -4.19 -5.39
C MET A 14 -0.84 -5.18 -4.77
N ALA A 15 -0.36 -6.20 -4.08
CA ALA A 15 -1.21 -7.17 -3.39
C ALA A 15 -2.04 -6.51 -2.27
N ASP A 16 -1.40 -5.68 -1.44
CA ASP A 16 -2.06 -4.93 -0.36
C ASP A 16 -3.11 -3.96 -0.93
N GLN A 17 -2.81 -3.27 -2.03
CA GLN A 17 -3.76 -2.38 -2.72
C GLN A 17 -5.00 -3.15 -3.19
N GLN A 18 -4.81 -4.34 -3.79
CA GLN A 18 -5.92 -5.16 -4.26
C GLN A 18 -6.79 -5.65 -3.09
N ALA A 19 -6.17 -6.05 -1.97
CA ALA A 19 -6.90 -6.44 -0.76
C ALA A 19 -7.72 -5.28 -0.18
N ILE A 20 -7.16 -4.07 -0.11
CA ILE A 20 -7.87 -2.87 0.35
C ILE A 20 -9.05 -2.55 -0.58
N ALA A 21 -8.85 -2.65 -1.90
CA ALA A 21 -9.92 -2.41 -2.87
C ALA A 21 -11.09 -3.40 -2.72
N GLN A 22 -10.79 -4.70 -2.55
CA GLN A 22 -11.80 -5.73 -2.30
C GLN A 22 -12.58 -5.47 -1.01
N ALA A 23 -11.88 -5.19 0.09
CA ALA A 23 -12.52 -4.89 1.38
C ALA A 23 -13.35 -3.61 1.34
N THR A 24 -12.88 -2.58 0.64
CA THR A 24 -13.63 -1.33 0.44
C THR A 24 -14.89 -1.58 -0.38
N THR A 25 -14.81 -2.41 -1.41
CA THR A 25 -15.98 -2.80 -2.22
C THR A 25 -17.01 -3.54 -1.39
N GLN A 26 -16.59 -4.52 -0.59
CA GLN A 26 -17.48 -5.26 0.32
C GLN A 26 -18.15 -4.32 1.33
N LEU A 27 -17.39 -3.38 1.90
CA LEU A 27 -17.91 -2.39 2.83
C LEU A 27 -18.88 -1.40 2.16
N ALA A 28 -18.65 -1.04 0.90
CA ALA A 28 -19.58 -0.22 0.14
C ALA A 28 -20.88 -0.97 -0.17
N MET A 29 -20.80 -2.24 -0.55
CA MET A 29 -21.97 -3.09 -0.80
C MET A 29 -22.83 -3.31 0.45
N SER A 30 -22.23 -3.28 1.65
CA SER A 30 -22.97 -3.33 2.92
C SER A 30 -23.50 -1.97 3.39
N GLY A 31 -23.24 -0.90 2.66
CA GLY A 31 -23.61 0.47 3.04
C GLY A 31 -22.75 1.07 4.15
N GLY A 32 -21.65 0.42 4.55
CA GLY A 32 -20.77 0.85 5.65
C GLY A 32 -19.62 1.76 5.23
N ALA A 33 -19.45 2.04 3.94
CA ALA A 33 -18.38 2.89 3.40
C ALA A 33 -18.71 4.38 3.58
N MET A 34 -18.83 4.81 4.83
CA MET A 34 -19.21 6.17 5.20
C MET A 34 -18.23 6.78 6.20
N PRO A 35 -18.01 8.11 6.16
CA PRO A 35 -17.29 8.83 7.20
C PRO A 35 -17.91 8.54 8.58
N GLY A 36 -17.08 8.17 9.56
CA GLY A 36 -17.53 7.83 10.91
C GLY A 36 -17.72 6.34 11.17
N SER A 37 -17.71 5.49 10.13
CA SER A 37 -17.63 4.04 10.36
C SER A 37 -16.19 3.65 10.72
N GLN A 38 -16.04 2.85 11.78
CA GLN A 38 -14.72 2.40 12.24
C GLN A 38 -14.01 1.60 11.15
N GLN A 39 -14.75 0.70 10.48
CA GLN A 39 -14.22 -0.17 9.42
C GLN A 39 -13.75 0.65 8.20
N PHE A 40 -14.50 1.69 7.81
CA PHE A 40 -14.08 2.58 6.73
C PHE A 40 -12.84 3.38 7.12
N THR A 41 -12.80 3.87 8.36
CA THR A 41 -11.64 4.61 8.89
C THR A 41 -10.37 3.75 8.90
N GLU A 42 -10.49 2.49 9.32
CA GLU A 42 -9.39 1.52 9.30
C GLU A 42 -8.90 1.24 7.86
N LEU A 43 -9.81 1.07 6.90
CA LEU A 43 -9.46 0.88 5.49
C LEU A 43 -8.74 2.10 4.91
N MET A 44 -9.23 3.30 5.19
CA MET A 44 -8.57 4.54 4.76
C MET A 44 -7.18 4.70 5.42
N GLY A 45 -7.03 4.30 6.69
CA GLY A 45 -5.73 4.26 7.36
C GLY A 45 -4.75 3.31 6.69
N LYS A 46 -5.20 2.10 6.31
CA LYS A 46 -4.39 1.14 5.54
C LYS A 46 -4.00 1.68 4.17
N GLN A 47 -4.95 2.31 3.45
CA GLN A 47 -4.69 2.95 2.16
C GLN A 47 -3.64 4.06 2.28
N TRP A 48 -3.71 4.88 3.33
CA TRP A 48 -2.72 5.92 3.59
C TRP A 48 -1.33 5.35 3.91
N ALA A 49 -1.25 4.31 4.74
CA ALA A 49 0.01 3.63 5.04
C ALA A 49 0.65 3.02 3.77
N LEU A 50 -0.17 2.49 2.87
CA LEU A 50 0.29 1.99 1.56
C LEU A 50 0.91 3.10 0.70
N MET A 51 0.26 4.27 0.63
CA MET A 51 0.78 5.44 -0.07
C MET A 51 2.12 5.91 0.52
N GLN A 52 2.27 5.90 1.83
CA GLN A 52 3.53 6.24 2.49
C GLN A 52 4.65 5.25 2.15
N ARG A 53 4.35 3.95 2.11
CA ARG A 53 5.33 2.91 1.70
C ARG A 53 5.77 3.12 0.26
N LEU A 54 4.84 3.40 -0.65
CA LEU A 54 5.16 3.68 -2.05
C LEU A 54 6.02 4.94 -2.19
N ALA A 55 5.68 6.03 -1.48
CA ALA A 55 6.45 7.26 -1.49
C ALA A 55 7.88 7.06 -0.97
N LYS A 56 8.04 6.29 0.12
CA LYS A 56 9.35 5.91 0.64
C LYS A 56 10.15 5.10 -0.37
N LEU A 57 9.54 4.06 -0.95
CA LEU A 57 10.19 3.19 -1.93
C LEU A 57 10.72 3.97 -3.14
N ASN A 58 9.92 4.90 -3.67
CA ASN A 58 10.32 5.78 -4.76
C ASN A 58 11.43 6.76 -4.34
N THR A 59 11.40 7.25 -3.10
CA THR A 59 12.46 8.11 -2.56
C THR A 59 13.78 7.35 -2.44
N ASP A 60 13.74 6.14 -1.90
CA ASP A 60 14.91 5.27 -1.74
C ASP A 60 15.52 4.91 -3.12
N LEU A 61 14.67 4.67 -4.13
CA LEU A 61 15.09 4.51 -5.53
C LEU A 61 15.77 5.77 -6.09
N MET A 62 15.13 6.94 -5.95
CA MET A 62 15.66 8.22 -6.47
C MET A 62 16.99 8.61 -5.83
N MET A 63 17.14 8.34 -4.53
CA MET A 63 18.37 8.63 -3.78
C MET A 63 19.50 7.63 -4.07
N GLY A 64 19.27 6.64 -4.93
CA GLY A 64 20.27 5.63 -5.26
C GLY A 64 20.60 4.73 -4.06
N VAL A 65 19.69 4.58 -3.09
CA VAL A 65 19.81 3.63 -1.96
C VAL A 65 19.53 2.20 -2.43
N LEU A 66 19.88 1.92 -3.68
CA LEU A 66 19.85 0.61 -4.30
C LEU A 66 21.28 0.11 -4.41
N THR A 67 21.60 -0.86 -3.56
CA THR A 67 22.86 -1.60 -3.64
C THR A 67 22.75 -2.61 -4.77
N PRO A 68 23.67 -2.62 -5.77
CA PRO A 68 23.77 -3.73 -6.70
C PRO A 68 23.97 -5.03 -5.90
N LYS A 69 23.35 -6.13 -6.35
CA LYS A 69 23.66 -7.46 -5.80
C LYS A 69 25.18 -7.65 -5.86
N LYS A 70 25.80 -7.96 -4.72
CA LYS A 70 27.18 -8.45 -4.68
C LYS A 70 27.23 -9.88 -5.21
#